data_AF-A0A3R9NRA5-F1
#
_entry.id   AF-A0A3R9NRA5-F1
#
_cell.length_a   1.000
_cell.length_b   1.000
_cell.length_c   1.000
_cell.angle_alpha   90.00
_cell.angle_beta   90.00
_cell.angle_gamma   90.00
#
_symmetry.space_group_name_H-M   'P 1'
#
loop_
_entity.id
_entity.type
_entity.pdbx_description
1 polymer ?
#
loop_
_entity_poly.entity_id
_entity_poly.type
_entity_poly.pdbx_seq_one_letter_code
_entity_poly.pdbx_strand_id
1 'polypeptide(L)'
;MGCKSQPATNELTQEQFDNIRIDGILKLDIEQTNGDVEEMASLFGTPQSMVDKGVEIGEHTRKFVYVNNSCIVFNGLSSNLTTPSISYFNVNSITINNQTASIGDNINVLGDDIIMNENVDGTQSIIFSLFDYDGFSIIIEFDQSSDLITKIEYFVWT
;
A
#
# COMPACT_ATOMS: atom_id res chain seq x y z
N MET A 1 27.65 -13.29 13.63
CA MET A 1 26.96 -12.71 12.46
C MET A 1 25.72 -13.55 12.25
N GLY A 2 24.62 -13.21 12.92
CA GLY A 2 23.37 -13.96 12.76
C GLY A 2 22.73 -13.56 11.45
N CYS A 3 22.27 -14.52 10.65
CA CYS A 3 21.30 -14.22 9.60
C CYS A 3 20.17 -13.43 10.24
N LYS A 4 19.93 -12.20 9.81
CA LYS A 4 18.67 -11.52 10.14
C LYS A 4 17.58 -12.42 9.53
N SER A 5 16.69 -12.95 10.37
CA SER A 5 15.50 -13.65 9.88
C SER A 5 14.68 -12.68 9.03
N GLN A 6 13.83 -13.21 8.16
CA GLN A 6 12.85 -12.37 7.47
C GLN A 6 12.07 -11.53 8.51
N PRO A 7 11.65 -10.30 8.16
CA PRO A 7 10.76 -9.51 9.00
C PRO A 7 9.52 -10.34 9.36
N ALA A 8 9.05 -10.22 10.60
CA ALA A 8 7.81 -10.84 11.02
C ALA A 8 6.62 -10.02 10.50
N THR A 9 5.54 -10.70 10.11
CA THR A 9 4.38 -10.05 9.50
C THR A 9 3.13 -10.25 10.35
N ASN A 10 2.28 -9.23 10.39
CA ASN A 10 0.92 -9.33 10.87
C ASN A 10 0.09 -9.94 9.73
N GLU A 11 -0.09 -11.26 9.78
CA GLU A 11 -0.73 -12.02 8.71
C GLU A 11 -2.22 -11.69 8.61
N LEU A 12 -2.66 -11.42 7.38
CA LEU A 12 -4.05 -11.19 7.02
C LEU A 12 -4.61 -12.42 6.33
N THR A 13 -5.83 -12.80 6.66
CA THR A 13 -6.60 -13.73 5.83
C THR A 13 -6.94 -13.08 4.48
N GLN A 14 -7.31 -13.89 3.50
CA GLN A 14 -7.78 -13.37 2.21
C GLN A 14 -8.94 -12.39 2.37
N GLU A 15 -9.92 -12.72 3.22
CA GLU A 15 -11.06 -11.84 3.49
C GLU A 15 -10.63 -10.49 4.11
N GLN A 16 -9.66 -10.52 5.03
CA GLN A 16 -9.14 -9.28 5.61
C GLN A 16 -8.40 -8.44 4.57
N PHE A 17 -7.62 -9.09 3.72
CA PHE A 17 -6.87 -8.43 2.65
C PHE A 17 -7.79 -7.83 1.58
N ASP A 18 -8.84 -8.55 1.18
CA ASP A 18 -9.83 -8.09 0.19
C ASP A 18 -10.65 -6.91 0.71
N ASN A 19 -10.83 -6.81 2.04
CA ASN A 19 -11.55 -5.73 2.70
C ASN A 19 -10.69 -4.51 3.07
N ILE A 20 -9.40 -4.49 2.69
CA ILE A 20 -8.55 -3.32 2.89
C ILE A 20 -9.16 -2.11 2.18
N ARG A 21 -9.14 -0.96 2.85
CA ARG A 21 -9.50 0.33 2.24
C ARG A 21 -8.32 1.27 2.20
N ILE A 22 -8.11 1.91 1.06
CA ILE A 22 -7.04 2.87 0.79
C ILE A 22 -7.70 4.25 0.66
N ASP A 23 -7.34 5.18 1.54
CA ASP A 23 -8.02 6.48 1.67
C ASP A 23 -9.57 6.34 1.70
N GLY A 24 -10.07 5.29 2.36
CA GLY A 24 -11.50 4.96 2.49
C GLY A 24 -12.13 4.16 1.35
N ILE A 25 -11.45 4.01 0.22
CA ILE A 25 -11.93 3.26 -0.96
C ILE A 25 -11.50 1.79 -0.87
N LEU A 26 -12.41 0.86 -1.16
CA LEU A 26 -12.09 -0.57 -1.12
C LEU A 26 -11.00 -0.90 -2.14
N LYS A 27 -9.96 -1.64 -1.73
CA LYS A 27 -8.84 -2.03 -2.60
C LYS A 27 -9.32 -2.70 -3.89
N LEU A 28 -10.32 -3.58 -3.77
CA LEU A 28 -10.91 -4.28 -4.91
C LEU A 28 -11.54 -3.32 -5.93
N ASP A 29 -12.21 -2.26 -5.48
CA ASP A 29 -12.82 -1.26 -6.37
C ASP A 29 -11.73 -0.50 -7.15
N ILE A 30 -10.60 -0.23 -6.50
CA ILE A 30 -9.44 0.42 -7.14
C ILE A 30 -8.84 -0.52 -8.19
N GLU A 31 -8.63 -1.80 -7.86
CA GLU A 31 -8.09 -2.78 -8.80
C GLU A 31 -9.01 -3.00 -10.01
N GLN A 32 -10.33 -2.94 -9.83
CA GLN A 32 -11.30 -3.05 -10.91
C GLN A 32 -11.22 -1.91 -11.92
N THR A 33 -10.66 -0.75 -11.54
CA THR A 33 -10.42 0.34 -12.50
C THR A 33 -9.41 -0.02 -13.57
N ASN A 34 -8.57 -1.05 -13.33
CA ASN A 34 -7.44 -1.41 -14.19
C ASN A 34 -6.53 -0.21 -14.53
N GLY A 35 -6.46 0.80 -13.65
CA GLY A 35 -5.70 2.04 -13.89
C GLY A 35 -6.26 2.91 -15.02
N ASP A 36 -7.55 2.78 -15.34
CA ASP A 36 -8.28 3.70 -16.19
C ASP A 36 -8.40 5.08 -15.53
N VAL A 37 -8.22 6.14 -16.31
CA VAL A 37 -8.14 7.51 -15.79
C VAL A 37 -9.49 8.02 -15.30
N GLU A 38 -10.57 7.72 -16.01
CA GLU A 38 -11.91 8.23 -15.68
C GLU A 38 -12.48 7.47 -14.47
N GLU A 39 -12.24 6.16 -14.40
CA GLU A 39 -12.66 5.34 -13.26
C GLU A 39 -11.86 5.68 -12.00
N MET A 40 -10.53 5.84 -12.09
CA MET A 40 -9.72 6.32 -10.96
C MET A 40 -10.13 7.72 -10.50
N ALA A 41 -10.49 8.61 -11.43
CA ALA A 41 -10.99 9.93 -11.09
C ALA A 41 -12.37 9.90 -10.40
N SER A 42 -13.17 8.88 -10.68
CA SER A 42 -14.47 8.68 -10.02
C SER A 42 -14.32 8.22 -8.57
N LEU A 43 -13.23 7.49 -8.25
CA LEU A 43 -12.95 7.03 -6.89
C LEU A 43 -12.26 8.09 -6.02
N PHE A 44 -11.24 8.78 -6.56
CA PHE A 44 -10.34 9.66 -5.80
C PHE A 44 -10.44 11.14 -6.17
N GLY A 45 -11.25 11.49 -7.18
CA GLY A 45 -11.21 12.79 -7.81
C GLY A 45 -10.06 12.92 -8.83
N THR A 46 -9.94 14.09 -9.46
CA THR A 46 -8.91 14.30 -10.48
C THR A 46 -7.50 14.27 -9.88
N PRO A 47 -6.57 13.44 -10.40
CA PRO A 47 -5.18 13.44 -9.95
C PRO A 47 -4.50 14.78 -10.26
N GLN A 48 -3.60 15.22 -9.37
CA GLN A 48 -2.78 16.42 -9.57
C GLN A 48 -1.78 16.23 -10.72
N SER A 49 -1.27 15.01 -10.88
CA SER A 49 -0.44 14.63 -12.03
C SER A 49 -0.53 13.13 -12.29
N MET A 50 -0.18 12.73 -13.52
CA MET A 50 -0.01 11.34 -13.91
C MET A 50 1.35 11.16 -14.58
N VAL A 51 2.00 10.04 -14.28
CA VAL A 51 3.29 9.67 -14.87
C VAL A 51 3.19 8.29 -15.47
N ASP A 52 3.28 8.20 -16.79
CA ASP A 52 3.40 6.93 -17.52
C ASP A 52 4.89 6.59 -17.75
N LYS A 53 5.25 5.30 -17.63
CA LYS A 53 6.59 4.79 -17.95
C LYS A 53 6.49 3.44 -18.67
N GLY A 54 7.50 3.10 -19.47
CA GLY A 54 7.65 1.78 -20.06
C GLY A 54 6.64 1.47 -21.18
N VAL A 55 5.89 2.47 -21.65
CA VAL A 55 4.89 2.33 -22.73
C VAL A 55 5.55 1.80 -24.00
N GLU A 56 6.74 2.32 -24.31
CA GLU A 56 7.52 2.03 -25.50
C GLU A 56 8.14 0.62 -25.54
N ILE A 57 8.27 -0.02 -24.37
CA ILE A 57 8.83 -1.38 -24.22
C ILE A 57 7.78 -2.41 -23.81
N GLY A 58 6.50 -2.02 -23.72
CA GLY A 58 5.41 -2.90 -23.32
C GLY A 58 5.32 -3.18 -21.81
N GLU A 59 6.11 -2.48 -21.00
CA GLU A 59 6.09 -2.51 -19.53
C GLU A 59 5.35 -1.29 -18.98
N HIS A 60 4.17 -0.99 -19.55
CA HIS A 60 3.44 0.22 -19.22
C HIS A 60 3.02 0.23 -17.74
N THR A 61 3.54 1.21 -17.02
CA THR A 61 3.14 1.58 -15.65
C THR A 61 2.56 2.98 -15.64
N ARG A 62 1.59 3.23 -14.76
CA ARG A 62 1.01 4.56 -14.53
C ARG A 62 0.98 4.87 -13.05
N LYS A 63 1.55 6.00 -12.68
CA LYS A 63 1.45 6.59 -11.34
C LYS A 63 0.42 7.71 -11.36
N PHE A 64 -0.60 7.59 -10.52
CA PHE A 64 -1.54 8.67 -10.18
C PHE A 64 -1.02 9.38 -8.94
N VAL A 65 -0.91 10.72 -8.98
CA VAL A 65 -0.50 11.53 -7.83
C VAL A 65 -1.65 12.43 -7.41
N TYR A 66 -2.02 12.38 -6.14
CA TYR A 66 -3.09 13.14 -5.52
C TYR A 66 -2.52 14.12 -4.48
N VAL A 67 -3.42 14.80 -3.77
CA VAL A 67 -3.08 15.77 -2.73
C VAL A 67 -2.22 15.14 -1.62
N ASN A 68 -1.42 15.97 -0.94
CA ASN A 68 -0.49 15.54 0.10
C ASN A 68 0.55 14.50 -0.37
N ASN A 69 0.83 14.45 -1.67
CA ASN A 69 1.72 13.49 -2.33
C ASN A 69 1.27 12.02 -2.23
N SER A 70 0.00 11.74 -1.90
CA SER A 70 -0.47 10.35 -2.01
C SER A 70 -0.45 9.90 -3.46
N CYS A 71 -0.19 8.62 -3.68
CA CYS A 71 -0.10 8.07 -5.02
C CYS A 71 -0.42 6.58 -5.06
N ILE A 72 -0.90 6.15 -6.23
CA ILE A 72 -1.20 4.76 -6.58
C ILE A 72 -0.54 4.48 -7.92
N VAL A 73 0.14 3.34 -8.02
CA VAL A 73 0.84 2.91 -9.23
C VAL A 73 0.25 1.60 -9.72
N PHE A 74 -0.12 1.59 -10.99
CA PHE A 74 -0.51 0.38 -11.71
C PHE A 74 0.61 -0.11 -12.60
N ASN A 75 0.79 -1.42 -12.67
CA ASN A 75 1.62 -2.10 -13.67
C ASN A 75 0.75 -2.84 -14.68
N GLY A 76 1.34 -3.21 -15.83
CA GLY A 76 0.71 -4.14 -16.77
C GLY A 76 -0.37 -3.52 -17.66
N LEU A 77 -0.44 -2.18 -17.77
CA LEU A 77 -1.52 -1.47 -18.48
C LEU A 77 -1.57 -1.75 -19.99
N SER A 78 -0.45 -2.13 -20.59
CA SER A 78 -0.34 -2.50 -22.01
C SER A 78 -0.22 -4.01 -22.22
N SER A 79 -0.27 -4.80 -21.15
CA SER A 79 -0.07 -6.25 -21.21
C SER A 79 -1.35 -6.94 -21.65
N ASN A 80 -1.27 -7.80 -22.67
CA ASN A 80 -2.34 -8.74 -23.00
C ASN A 80 -2.25 -10.05 -22.21
N LEU A 81 -1.24 -10.20 -21.35
CA LEU A 81 -0.97 -11.41 -20.57
C LEU A 81 -1.43 -11.31 -19.13
N THR A 82 -1.58 -10.09 -18.61
CA THR A 82 -1.85 -9.83 -17.19
C THR A 82 -2.87 -8.71 -17.06
N THR A 83 -3.84 -8.88 -16.17
CA THR A 83 -4.71 -7.80 -15.74
C THR A 83 -3.87 -6.72 -15.03
N PRO A 84 -4.08 -5.43 -15.31
CA PRO A 84 -3.41 -4.38 -14.57
C PRO A 84 -3.66 -4.50 -13.07
N SER A 85 -2.64 -4.25 -12.26
CA SER A 85 -2.72 -4.39 -10.81
C SER A 85 -1.95 -3.29 -10.11
N ILE A 86 -2.34 -3.01 -8.87
CA ILE A 86 -1.62 -2.05 -8.02
C ILE A 86 -0.27 -2.67 -7.66
N SER A 87 0.81 -1.99 -8.02
CA SER A 87 2.18 -2.39 -7.71
C SER A 87 2.77 -1.59 -6.55
N TYR A 88 2.26 -0.38 -6.33
CA TYR A 88 2.67 0.48 -5.23
C TYR A 88 1.55 1.44 -4.83
N PHE A 89 1.46 1.77 -3.55
CA PHE A 89 0.80 2.99 -3.10
C PHE A 89 1.55 3.62 -1.93
N ASN A 90 1.38 4.94 -1.78
CA ASN A 90 1.70 5.71 -0.59
C ASN A 90 0.51 6.62 -0.33
N VAL A 91 -0.14 6.48 0.81
CA VAL A 91 -1.48 7.03 1.07
C VAL A 91 -1.58 7.71 2.43
N ASN A 92 -2.66 8.46 2.64
CA ASN A 92 -2.85 9.19 3.88
C ASN A 92 -3.56 8.36 4.96
N SER A 93 -4.38 7.40 4.56
CA SER A 93 -5.00 6.45 5.48
C SER A 93 -5.19 5.06 4.88
N ILE A 94 -5.22 4.09 5.77
CA ILE A 94 -5.55 2.70 5.44
C ILE A 94 -6.48 2.12 6.50
N THR A 95 -7.47 1.36 6.04
CA THR A 95 -8.30 0.55 6.93
C THR A 95 -7.91 -0.92 6.79
N ILE A 96 -7.49 -1.53 7.90
CA ILE A 96 -7.18 -2.96 8.01
C ILE A 96 -7.97 -3.50 9.20
N ASN A 97 -8.69 -4.62 9.05
CA ASN A 97 -9.49 -5.22 10.13
C ASN A 97 -10.47 -4.25 10.81
N ASN A 98 -11.12 -3.38 10.03
CA ASN A 98 -12.01 -2.30 10.50
C ASN A 98 -11.33 -1.21 11.36
N GLN A 99 -10.01 -1.26 11.53
CA GLN A 99 -9.23 -0.19 12.15
C GLN A 99 -8.69 0.73 11.07
N THR A 100 -8.99 2.02 11.17
CA THR A 100 -8.48 3.02 10.23
C THR A 100 -7.32 3.75 10.87
N ALA A 101 -6.17 3.71 10.20
CA ALA A 101 -4.95 4.40 10.59
C ALA A 101 -4.63 5.46 9.56
N SER A 102 -4.36 6.69 10.01
CA SER A 102 -4.01 7.82 9.16
C SER A 102 -2.63 8.39 9.53
N ILE A 103 -2.00 9.07 8.60
CA ILE A 103 -0.78 9.86 8.87
C ILE A 103 -1.08 10.87 9.99
N GLY A 104 -0.26 10.86 11.04
CA GLY A 104 -0.43 11.68 12.24
C GLY A 104 -1.30 11.05 13.34
N ASP A 105 -1.96 9.92 13.09
CA ASP A 105 -2.62 9.16 14.16
C ASP A 105 -1.58 8.47 15.03
N ASN A 106 -1.94 8.21 16.29
CA ASN A 106 -1.14 7.38 17.17
C ASN A 106 -1.22 5.91 16.73
N ILE A 107 -0.09 5.20 16.76
CA ILE A 107 0.03 3.82 16.26
C ILE A 107 -0.91 2.83 16.95
N ASN A 108 -1.33 3.12 18.19
CA ASN A 108 -2.26 2.29 18.96
C ASN A 108 -3.65 2.15 18.32
N VAL A 109 -3.99 2.96 17.32
CA VAL A 109 -5.24 2.81 16.54
C VAL A 109 -5.34 1.45 15.84
N LEU A 110 -4.20 0.79 15.59
CA LEU A 110 -4.14 -0.54 14.98
C LEU A 110 -4.48 -1.67 15.97
N GLY A 111 -4.65 -1.36 17.26
CA GLY A 111 -4.98 -2.30 18.32
C GLY A 111 -3.77 -2.78 19.12
N ASP A 112 -4.06 -3.58 20.16
CA ASP A 112 -3.07 -4.26 20.96
C ASP A 112 -2.58 -5.53 20.22
N ASP A 113 -1.38 -6.02 20.52
CA ASP A 113 -0.76 -7.23 19.92
C ASP A 113 -0.28 -7.13 18.47
N ILE A 114 0.10 -5.92 18.01
CA ILE A 114 0.75 -5.75 16.70
C ILE A 114 2.24 -6.09 16.76
N ILE A 115 2.69 -6.93 15.83
CA ILE A 115 4.10 -7.28 15.66
C ILE A 115 4.84 -6.10 15.00
N MET A 116 5.89 -5.64 15.67
CA MET A 116 6.79 -4.58 15.18
C MET A 116 8.10 -5.19 14.68
N ASN A 117 8.67 -4.57 13.66
CA ASN A 117 9.97 -4.91 13.09
C ASN A 117 10.96 -3.77 13.30
N GLU A 118 12.21 -4.10 13.63
CA GLU A 118 13.31 -3.14 13.66
C GLU A 118 13.95 -3.05 12.26
N ASN A 119 13.92 -1.86 11.68
CA ASN A 119 14.55 -1.54 10.41
C ASN A 119 16.08 -1.47 10.55
N VAL A 120 16.80 -1.44 9.43
CA VAL A 120 18.29 -1.42 9.43
C VAL A 120 18.86 -0.15 10.07
N ASP A 121 18.13 0.96 9.99
CA ASP A 121 18.50 2.25 10.57
C ASP A 121 18.09 2.39 12.06
N GLY A 122 17.51 1.35 12.66
CA GLY A 122 17.02 1.35 14.04
C GLY A 122 15.63 1.94 14.22
N THR A 123 14.98 2.42 13.16
CA THR A 123 13.55 2.77 13.20
C THR A 123 12.68 1.52 13.27
N GLN A 124 11.39 1.68 13.57
CA GLN A 124 10.45 0.57 13.62
C GLN A 124 9.36 0.69 12.55
N SER A 125 8.93 -0.46 12.03
CA SER A 125 7.82 -0.56 11.11
C SER A 125 6.89 -1.71 11.47
N ILE A 126 5.63 -1.57 11.08
CA ILE A 126 4.62 -2.63 11.14
C ILE A 126 4.40 -3.11 9.72
N ILE A 127 4.43 -4.43 9.53
CA ILE A 127 4.23 -5.04 8.23
C ILE A 127 2.98 -5.90 8.30
N PHE A 128 2.03 -5.67 7.39
CA PHE A 128 0.91 -6.56 7.14
C PHE A 128 1.10 -7.25 5.80
N SER A 129 0.77 -8.54 5.73
CA SER A 129 0.84 -9.31 4.48
C SER A 129 -0.27 -10.33 4.41
N LEU A 130 -0.66 -10.70 3.19
CA LEU A 130 -1.55 -11.84 2.97
C LEU A 130 -0.85 -13.13 3.41
N PHE A 131 -1.55 -13.97 4.18
CA PHE A 131 -1.05 -15.28 4.63
C PHE A 131 -0.57 -16.15 3.45
N ASP A 132 0.60 -16.77 3.60
CA ASP A 132 1.21 -17.69 2.61
C ASP A 132 1.45 -17.06 1.21
N TYR A 133 1.50 -15.73 1.13
CA TYR A 133 1.81 -14.99 -0.08
C TYR A 133 2.98 -14.04 0.15
N ASP A 134 4.14 -14.42 -0.38
CA ASP A 134 5.29 -13.53 -0.45
C ASP A 134 5.00 -12.36 -1.40
N GLY A 135 5.52 -11.20 -1.03
CA GLY A 135 5.58 -10.03 -1.91
C GLY A 135 4.43 -9.05 -1.81
N PHE A 136 3.33 -9.32 -1.09
CA PHE A 136 2.24 -8.36 -0.91
C PHE A 136 2.30 -7.74 0.49
N SER A 137 3.03 -6.63 0.64
CA SER A 137 3.28 -6.04 1.95
C SER A 137 2.76 -4.62 2.05
N ILE A 138 1.99 -4.36 3.11
CA ILE A 138 1.67 -3.01 3.57
C ILE A 138 2.62 -2.71 4.71
N ILE A 139 3.30 -1.56 4.62
CA ILE A 139 4.21 -1.07 5.64
C ILE A 139 3.66 0.20 6.24
N ILE A 140 3.62 0.23 7.57
CA ILE A 140 3.31 1.43 8.35
C ILE A 140 4.55 1.79 9.15
N GLU A 141 5.09 2.99 8.91
CA GLU A 141 6.18 3.57 9.70
C GLU A 141 5.61 4.65 10.63
N PHE A 142 6.24 4.83 11.78
CA PHE A 142 5.86 5.82 12.78
C PHE A 142 7.11 6.44 13.42
N ASP A 143 6.94 7.61 14.03
CA ASP A 143 7.98 8.24 14.82
C ASP A 143 7.97 7.66 16.24
N GLN A 144 9.07 7.04 16.67
CA GLN A 144 9.16 6.32 17.95
C GLN A 144 9.20 7.25 19.17
N SER A 145 9.32 8.57 18.98
CA SER A 145 9.31 9.55 20.08
C SER A 145 7.91 10.05 20.41
N SER A 146 7.03 10.08 19.42
CA SER A 146 5.67 10.60 19.49
C SER A 146 4.59 9.55 19.23
N ASP A 147 5.00 8.35 18.80
CA ASP A 147 4.16 7.24 18.37
C ASP A 147 3.19 7.60 17.23
N LEU A 148 3.51 8.64 16.46
CA LEU A 148 2.67 9.12 15.36
C LEU A 148 3.05 8.44 14.05
N ILE A 149 2.05 7.96 13.31
CA ILE A 149 2.22 7.38 11.99
C ILE A 149 2.78 8.43 11.04
N THR A 150 3.88 8.10 10.37
CA THR A 150 4.58 8.99 9.42
C THR A 150 4.48 8.50 7.99
N LYS A 151 4.12 7.24 7.77
CA LYS A 151 4.09 6.62 6.44
C LYS A 151 3.15 5.44 6.38
N ILE A 152 2.43 5.32 5.27
CA ILE A 152 1.60 4.16 4.93
C ILE A 152 1.88 3.81 3.48
N GLU A 153 2.46 2.64 3.25
CA GLU A 153 2.88 2.22 1.91
C GLU A 153 2.48 0.78 1.63
N TYR A 154 2.42 0.47 0.35
CA TYR A 154 2.33 -0.90 -0.13
C TYR A 154 3.21 -1.04 -1.34
N PHE A 155 3.79 -2.22 -1.49
CA PHE A 155 4.55 -2.57 -2.67
C PHE A 155 4.50 -4.06 -2.90
N VAL A 156 4.52 -4.42 -4.18
CA VAL A 156 4.66 -5.80 -4.61
C VAL A 156 6.14 -6.11 -4.82
N TRP A 157 6.73 -7.01 -4.03
CA TRP A 157 8.03 -7.60 -4.38
C TRP A 157 7.81 -8.66 -5.44
N THR A 158 8.37 -8.42 -6.63
CA THR A 158 8.48 -9.41 -7.72
C THR A 158 9.90 -9.88 -7.87
#